data_AF-A0A4Q0P0B5-F1
#
_entry.id   AF-A0A4Q0P0B5-F1
#
_cell.length_a   1.000
_cell.length_b   1.000
_cell.length_c   1.000
_cell.angle_alpha   90.00
_cell.angle_beta   90.00
_cell.angle_gamma   90.00
#
_symmetry.space_group_name_H-M   'P 1'
#
loop_
_entity.id
_entity.type
_entity.pdbx_description
1 polymer ?
#
loop_
_entity_poly.entity_id
_entity_poly.type
_entity_poly.pdbx_seq_one_letter_code
_entity_poly.pdbx_strand_id
1 'polypeptide(L)'
;MYKTKSWGFDGADFLNCAVSVNTHLDCQKLLATCLSIEKKLGRARSNKKGYSDRPIDIDILFFDAEVINELNLTVPHPHLQDRNFVLHPLHDIASAVEHPILKKTISTLLAESLDEGIPEKIQRWLKNPQQELNLSRYNYIAIEGNIGAGKTTLATMISEDFNAKLILERFKDNPFLPKFYEDQSRYAFPLEMSFLADRYQQLLDDIGQYDLFKDFMIADYDSQKSLIFAKVTLSEDEYSLYKKLHSIMYKEIAKPDLYIYLYQNTERLLENIKKRGRAYEKDISENYLVDINQGYLNMIKNRRQENIKILDISEMDFVDNRVDYSNLLKQIIT
;
A
#
# COMPACT_ATOMS: atom_id res chain seq x y z
N MET A 1 22.57 -10.82 11.01
CA MET A 1 23.42 -10.54 9.82
C MET A 1 24.68 -11.39 9.94
N TYR A 2 25.43 -11.54 8.87
CA TYR A 2 26.66 -12.31 8.83
C TYR A 2 27.83 -11.42 8.43
N LYS A 3 29.02 -11.73 8.93
CA LYS A 3 30.27 -11.02 8.63
C LYS A 3 31.27 -11.98 7.98
N THR A 4 31.91 -11.55 6.91
CA THR A 4 32.93 -12.32 6.20
C THR A 4 34.13 -11.47 5.85
N LYS A 5 35.31 -12.09 5.73
CA LYS A 5 36.45 -11.44 5.09
C LYS A 5 36.16 -11.18 3.60
N SER A 6 36.92 -10.28 3.01
CA SER A 6 36.89 -10.03 1.56
C SER A 6 37.17 -11.32 0.78
N TRP A 7 36.31 -11.60 -0.21
CA TRP A 7 36.41 -12.80 -1.02
C TRP A 7 37.27 -12.52 -2.26
N GLY A 8 38.44 -13.16 -2.38
CA GLY A 8 39.29 -13.07 -3.58
C GLY A 8 40.14 -11.81 -3.73
N PHE A 9 40.23 -10.96 -2.69
CA PHE A 9 41.16 -9.83 -2.59
C PHE A 9 41.39 -9.43 -1.12
N ASP A 10 42.43 -8.64 -0.82
CA ASP A 10 42.65 -8.05 0.52
C ASP A 10 41.86 -6.74 0.64
N GLY A 11 40.80 -6.74 1.47
CA GLY A 11 39.90 -5.61 1.66
C GLY A 11 39.24 -5.61 3.03
N ALA A 12 38.27 -4.72 3.23
CA ALA A 12 37.49 -4.68 4.46
C ALA A 12 36.55 -5.90 4.58
N ASP A 13 36.13 -6.21 5.80
CA ASP A 13 35.11 -7.22 6.04
C ASP A 13 33.75 -6.78 5.45
N PHE A 14 33.02 -7.75 4.89
CA PHE A 14 31.68 -7.55 4.34
C PHE A 14 30.60 -7.98 5.31
N LEU A 15 29.45 -7.32 5.23
CA LEU A 15 28.23 -7.74 5.91
C LEU A 15 27.26 -8.35 4.90
N ASN A 16 26.74 -9.54 5.22
CA ASN A 16 25.84 -10.31 4.38
C ASN A 16 24.51 -10.55 5.09
N CYS A 17 23.42 -10.47 4.33
CA CYS A 17 22.07 -10.77 4.80
C CYS A 17 21.20 -11.22 3.63
N ALA A 18 20.23 -12.08 3.92
CA ALA A 18 19.13 -12.38 3.00
C ALA A 18 17.86 -11.71 3.52
N VAL A 19 17.03 -11.24 2.58
CA VAL A 19 15.71 -10.69 2.86
C VAL A 19 14.71 -11.34 1.91
N SER A 20 13.51 -11.63 2.41
CA SER A 20 12.37 -12.03 1.59
C SER A 20 11.43 -10.83 1.50
N VAL A 21 10.93 -10.55 0.30
CA VAL A 21 10.03 -9.43 0.03
C VAL A 21 8.89 -9.88 -0.88
N ASN A 22 7.71 -9.33 -0.66
CA ASN A 22 6.58 -9.45 -1.59
C ASN A 22 6.55 -8.20 -2.47
N THR A 23 6.32 -8.38 -3.78
CA THR A 23 6.31 -7.26 -4.72
C THR A 23 5.36 -7.54 -5.89
N HIS A 24 4.78 -6.49 -6.46
CA HIS A 24 4.03 -6.56 -7.72
C HIS A 24 4.92 -6.25 -8.93
N LEU A 25 6.20 -5.96 -8.71
CA LEU A 25 7.16 -5.74 -9.78
C LEU A 25 7.52 -7.08 -10.43
N ASP A 26 7.54 -7.10 -11.76
CA ASP A 26 8.20 -8.18 -12.49
C ASP A 26 9.71 -8.20 -12.19
N CYS A 27 10.36 -9.32 -12.48
CA CYS A 27 11.76 -9.55 -12.11
C CYS A 27 12.71 -8.50 -12.72
N GLN A 28 12.45 -8.03 -13.94
CA GLN A 28 13.27 -7.00 -14.60
C GLN A 28 13.11 -5.62 -13.95
N LYS A 29 11.89 -5.21 -13.59
CA LYS A 29 11.66 -3.98 -12.83
C LYS A 29 12.25 -4.08 -11.42
N LEU A 30 12.20 -5.25 -10.79
CA LEU A 30 12.86 -5.49 -9.51
C LEU A 30 14.38 -5.30 -9.63
N LEU A 31 15.01 -5.89 -10.65
CA LEU A 31 16.44 -5.68 -10.93
C LEU A 31 16.77 -4.19 -11.12
N ALA A 32 16.00 -3.48 -11.95
CA ALA A 32 16.18 -2.04 -12.16
C ALA A 32 16.08 -1.25 -10.84
N THR A 33 15.16 -1.66 -9.95
CA THR A 33 14.99 -1.06 -8.62
C THR A 33 16.20 -1.31 -7.73
N CYS A 34 16.70 -2.55 -7.66
CA CYS A 34 17.91 -2.91 -6.91
C CYS A 34 19.11 -2.06 -7.38
N LEU A 35 19.35 -1.98 -8.69
CA LEU A 35 20.42 -1.18 -9.27
C LEU A 35 20.30 0.32 -8.96
N SER A 36 19.08 0.86 -8.95
CA SER A 36 18.81 2.25 -8.57
C SER A 36 19.15 2.51 -7.09
N ILE A 37 18.81 1.58 -6.20
CA ILE A 37 19.15 1.66 -4.76
C ILE A 37 20.66 1.67 -4.57
N GLU A 38 21.38 0.76 -5.23
CA GLU A 38 22.84 0.70 -5.16
C GLU A 38 23.50 2.01 -5.61
N LYS A 39 23.01 2.58 -6.73
CA LYS A 39 23.49 3.87 -7.24
C LYS A 39 23.25 5.00 -6.23
N LYS A 40 22.07 5.05 -5.61
CA LYS A 40 21.75 6.04 -4.56
C LYS A 40 22.65 5.90 -3.33
N LEU A 41 23.08 4.68 -3.01
CA LEU A 41 24.00 4.38 -1.91
C LEU A 41 25.48 4.53 -2.28
N GLY A 42 25.79 5.10 -3.45
CA GLY A 42 27.14 5.47 -3.83
C GLY A 42 27.91 4.39 -4.61
N ARG A 43 27.26 3.31 -5.06
CA ARG A 43 27.92 2.34 -5.95
C ARG A 43 28.13 2.97 -7.34
N ALA A 44 29.37 3.35 -7.64
CA ALA A 44 29.79 3.71 -8.99
C ALA A 44 30.17 2.45 -9.78
N ARG A 45 29.56 2.23 -10.94
CA ARG A 45 29.99 1.16 -11.85
C ARG A 45 31.35 1.52 -12.41
N SER A 46 32.39 0.82 -12.00
CA SER A 46 33.72 0.93 -12.59
C SER A 46 33.91 -0.16 -13.65
N ASN A 47 34.56 0.16 -14.77
CA ASN A 47 34.93 -0.81 -15.81
C ASN A 47 36.13 -1.70 -15.41
N LYS A 48 36.55 -1.72 -14.14
CA LYS A 48 37.61 -2.62 -13.68
C LYS A 48 37.07 -4.04 -13.57
N LYS A 49 37.75 -4.98 -14.24
CA LYS A 49 37.51 -6.42 -14.07
C LYS A 49 38.08 -6.86 -12.71
N GLY A 50 37.26 -7.46 -11.85
CA GLY A 50 37.68 -8.03 -10.56
C GLY A 50 36.74 -7.67 -9.41
N TYR A 51 36.92 -8.34 -8.26
CA TYR A 51 36.25 -7.98 -7.01
C TYR A 51 36.86 -6.69 -6.44
N SER A 52 36.02 -5.80 -5.93
CA SER A 52 36.45 -4.56 -5.29
C SER A 52 35.55 -4.23 -4.12
N ASP A 53 36.05 -3.43 -3.19
CA ASP A 53 35.23 -2.79 -2.17
C ASP A 53 34.08 -2.02 -2.85
N ARG A 54 32.87 -2.25 -2.37
CA ARG A 54 31.65 -1.57 -2.83
C ARG A 54 30.77 -1.27 -1.63
N PRO A 55 30.11 -0.09 -1.58
CA PRO A 55 29.27 0.28 -0.45
C PRO A 55 28.11 -0.70 -0.20
N ILE A 56 27.53 -1.25 -1.28
CA ILE A 56 26.45 -2.23 -1.22
C ILE A 56 26.37 -3.03 -2.54
N ASP A 57 25.84 -4.24 -2.46
CA ASP A 57 25.49 -5.14 -3.56
C ASP A 57 24.15 -5.82 -3.24
N ILE A 58 23.22 -5.81 -4.19
CA ILE A 58 21.88 -6.37 -4.03
C ILE A 58 21.64 -7.36 -5.17
N ASP A 59 21.74 -8.65 -4.86
CA ASP A 59 21.49 -9.74 -5.79
C ASP A 59 20.08 -10.32 -5.61
N ILE A 60 19.43 -10.67 -6.73
CA ILE A 60 18.20 -11.44 -6.74
C ILE A 60 18.58 -12.93 -6.75
N LEU A 61 18.41 -13.61 -5.61
CA LEU A 61 18.75 -15.03 -5.48
C LEU A 61 17.68 -15.94 -6.09
N PHE A 62 16.42 -15.62 -5.83
CA PHE A 62 15.23 -16.33 -6.30
C PHE A 62 14.15 -15.32 -6.66
N PHE A 63 13.24 -15.72 -7.55
CA PHE A 63 12.01 -14.99 -7.86
C PHE A 63 10.92 -16.04 -8.02
N ASP A 64 10.14 -16.26 -6.96
CA ASP A 64 9.25 -17.41 -6.80
C ASP A 64 9.95 -18.72 -7.21
N ALA A 65 9.30 -19.52 -8.07
CA ALA A 65 9.85 -20.74 -8.66
C ALA A 65 10.34 -20.53 -10.11
N GLU A 66 10.49 -19.29 -10.55
CA GLU A 66 10.87 -18.98 -11.94
C GLU A 66 12.32 -19.34 -12.25
N VAL A 67 12.54 -19.69 -13.52
CA VAL A 67 13.88 -19.89 -14.10
C VAL A 67 14.04 -18.90 -15.26
N ILE A 68 14.83 -17.85 -15.02
CA ILE A 68 15.06 -16.74 -15.94
C ILE A 68 16.52 -16.80 -16.41
N ASN A 69 16.72 -16.74 -17.73
CA ASN A 69 18.05 -16.68 -18.34
C ASN A 69 18.06 -15.61 -19.44
N GLU A 70 18.33 -14.37 -19.02
CA GLU A 70 18.42 -13.20 -19.89
C GLU A 70 19.84 -12.60 -19.84
N LEU A 71 20.18 -11.75 -20.81
CA LEU A 71 21.54 -11.19 -20.96
C LEU A 71 22.04 -10.48 -19.68
N ASN A 72 21.14 -9.86 -18.94
CA ASN A 72 21.43 -9.04 -17.76
C ASN A 72 20.93 -9.66 -16.44
N LEU A 73 20.27 -10.82 -16.47
CA LEU A 73 19.61 -11.40 -15.31
C LEU A 73 19.53 -12.93 -15.42
N THR A 74 20.04 -13.61 -14.40
CA THR A 74 19.88 -15.06 -14.25
C THR A 74 19.30 -15.34 -12.87
N VAL A 75 18.14 -16.00 -12.84
CA VAL A 75 17.44 -16.40 -11.61
C VAL A 75 17.02 -17.88 -11.75
N PRO A 76 17.24 -18.75 -10.75
CA PRO A 76 18.00 -18.51 -9.52
C PRO A 76 19.44 -18.07 -9.78
N HIS A 77 20.02 -17.30 -8.87
CA HIS A 77 21.38 -16.79 -9.05
C HIS A 77 22.39 -17.94 -9.25
N PRO A 78 23.20 -17.94 -10.33
CA PRO A 78 23.91 -19.14 -10.80
C PRO A 78 24.98 -19.68 -9.84
N HIS A 79 25.47 -18.85 -8.92
CA HIS A 79 26.51 -19.21 -7.94
C HIS A 79 26.02 -19.19 -6.49
N LEU A 80 24.70 -19.16 -6.25
CA LEU A 80 24.18 -19.07 -4.89
C LEU A 80 24.58 -20.29 -4.05
N GLN A 81 24.64 -21.47 -4.66
CA GLN A 81 25.02 -22.74 -4.03
C GLN A 81 26.52 -22.86 -3.74
N ASP A 82 27.36 -22.02 -4.35
CA ASP A 82 28.82 -22.12 -4.25
C ASP A 82 29.38 -21.23 -3.11
N ARG A 83 28.50 -20.55 -2.34
CA ARG A 83 28.89 -19.44 -1.45
C ARG A 83 28.18 -19.51 -0.11
N ASN A 84 28.90 -19.85 0.95
CA ASN A 84 28.38 -19.92 2.32
C ASN A 84 27.90 -18.58 2.84
N PHE A 85 28.52 -17.47 2.43
CA PHE A 85 28.07 -16.13 2.80
C PHE A 85 26.69 -15.77 2.22
N VAL A 86 26.20 -16.54 1.24
CA VAL A 86 24.83 -16.48 0.70
C VAL A 86 23.94 -17.54 1.38
N LEU A 87 24.41 -18.79 1.45
CA LEU A 87 23.63 -19.92 1.97
C LEU A 87 23.30 -19.79 3.46
N HIS A 88 24.22 -19.32 4.31
CA HIS A 88 23.93 -19.15 5.74
C HIS A 88 22.84 -18.11 6.01
N PRO A 89 22.89 -16.86 5.48
CA PRO A 89 21.78 -15.93 5.63
C PRO A 89 20.47 -16.43 5.03
N LEU A 90 20.51 -17.12 3.88
CA LEU A 90 19.30 -17.63 3.24
C LEU A 90 18.69 -18.78 4.05
N HIS A 91 19.51 -19.67 4.60
CA HIS A 91 19.07 -20.76 5.47
C HIS A 91 18.32 -20.24 6.71
N ASP A 92 18.75 -19.12 7.30
CA ASP A 92 18.07 -18.52 8.46
C ASP A 92 16.61 -18.11 8.17
N ILE A 93 16.26 -17.78 6.92
CA ILE A 93 14.91 -17.30 6.56
C ILE A 93 14.12 -18.27 5.68
N ALA A 94 14.78 -19.22 5.02
CA ALA A 94 14.22 -20.01 3.92
C ALA A 94 14.85 -21.41 3.80
N SER A 95 15.17 -22.06 4.92
CA SER A 95 15.85 -23.38 4.92
C SER A 95 15.15 -24.47 4.09
N ALA A 96 13.82 -24.45 4.05
CA ALA A 96 12.99 -25.42 3.35
C ALA A 96 12.70 -25.06 1.88
N VAL A 97 13.08 -23.87 1.40
CA VAL A 97 12.87 -23.48 0.00
C VAL A 97 13.70 -24.40 -0.90
N GLU A 98 13.05 -24.93 -1.94
CA GLU A 98 13.70 -25.81 -2.91
C GLU A 98 14.24 -24.98 -4.09
N HIS A 99 15.49 -25.26 -4.47
CA HIS A 99 16.10 -24.64 -5.64
C HIS A 99 15.42 -25.16 -6.93
N PRO A 100 14.81 -24.28 -7.78
CA PRO A 100 14.03 -24.69 -8.95
C PRO A 100 14.76 -25.60 -9.94
N ILE A 101 16.07 -25.38 -10.15
CA ILE A 101 16.93 -26.19 -11.04
C ILE A 101 17.54 -27.40 -10.32
N LEU A 102 18.24 -27.20 -9.20
CA LEU A 102 18.97 -28.27 -8.50
C LEU A 102 18.07 -29.25 -7.75
N LYS A 103 16.80 -28.90 -7.50
CA LYS A 103 15.82 -29.73 -6.76
C LYS A 103 16.30 -30.14 -5.38
N LYS A 104 17.03 -29.23 -4.72
CA LYS A 104 17.56 -29.40 -3.36
C LYS A 104 17.11 -28.24 -2.50
N THR A 105 16.79 -28.53 -1.23
CA THR A 105 16.48 -27.48 -0.26
C THR A 105 17.70 -26.64 0.06
N ILE A 106 17.53 -25.40 0.52
CA ILE A 106 18.64 -24.56 0.98
C ILE A 106 19.43 -25.25 2.11
N SER A 107 18.74 -25.97 3.00
CA SER A 107 19.39 -26.79 4.04
C SER A 107 20.31 -27.87 3.45
N THR A 108 19.85 -28.58 2.41
CA THR A 108 20.68 -29.57 1.71
C THR A 108 21.86 -28.91 0.99
N LEU A 109 21.63 -27.80 0.29
CA LEU A 109 22.70 -27.08 -0.42
C LEU A 109 23.79 -26.59 0.54
N LEU A 110 23.42 -26.08 1.71
CA LEU A 110 24.37 -25.66 2.73
C LEU A 110 25.19 -26.84 3.28
N ALA A 111 24.54 -27.99 3.52
CA ALA A 111 25.23 -29.19 4.02
C ALA A 111 26.21 -29.81 3.01
N GLU A 112 25.96 -29.62 1.71
CA GLU A 112 26.80 -30.13 0.61
C GLU A 112 27.80 -29.09 0.07
N SER A 113 27.81 -27.86 0.61
CA SER A 113 28.67 -26.78 0.14
C SER A 113 30.14 -27.16 0.27
N LEU A 114 30.90 -26.90 -0.79
CA LEU A 114 32.37 -27.08 -0.81
C LEU A 114 33.12 -25.84 -0.32
N ASP A 115 32.39 -24.76 0.00
CA ASP A 115 32.98 -23.54 0.54
C ASP A 115 33.37 -23.77 2.02
N GLU A 116 34.63 -23.49 2.35
CA GLU A 116 35.15 -23.57 3.72
C GLU A 116 34.99 -22.25 4.50
N GLY A 117 34.63 -21.16 3.82
CA GLY A 117 34.41 -19.85 4.41
C GLY A 117 33.16 -19.83 5.26
N ILE A 118 33.31 -20.02 6.57
CA ILE A 118 32.18 -19.95 7.50
C ILE A 118 31.96 -18.49 7.92
N PRO A 119 30.84 -17.86 7.54
CA PRO A 119 30.55 -16.49 7.94
C PRO A 119 30.24 -16.39 9.43
N GLU A 120 30.76 -15.35 10.08
CA GLU A 120 30.50 -15.07 11.49
C GLU A 120 29.11 -14.44 11.66
N LYS A 121 28.22 -15.09 12.43
CA LYS A 121 26.90 -14.52 12.73
C LYS A 121 27.03 -13.39 13.76
N ILE A 122 26.57 -12.19 13.40
CA ILE A 122 26.61 -11.00 14.26
C ILE A 122 25.21 -10.62 14.74
N GLN A 123 25.12 -10.04 15.95
CA GLN A 123 23.87 -9.58 16.58
C GLN A 123 23.38 -8.24 16.00
N ARG A 124 23.32 -8.13 14.67
CA ARG A 124 22.71 -7.02 13.95
C ARG A 124 21.60 -7.56 13.05
N TRP A 125 20.45 -6.90 13.04
CA TRP A 125 19.25 -7.35 12.34
C TRP A 125 18.73 -6.25 11.42
N LEU A 126 18.31 -6.64 10.22
CA LEU A 126 17.44 -5.80 9.42
C LEU A 126 16.02 -5.97 9.97
N LYS A 127 15.37 -4.86 10.30
CA LYS A 127 13.98 -4.84 10.76
C LYS A 127 13.09 -4.45 9.60
N ASN A 128 11.95 -5.11 9.46
CA ASN A 128 10.91 -4.61 8.56
C ASN A 128 10.37 -3.30 9.16
N PRO A 129 10.50 -2.15 8.47
CA PRO A 129 10.00 -0.87 8.97
C PRO A 129 8.50 -0.87 9.29
N GLN A 130 7.71 -1.75 8.64
CA GLN A 130 6.29 -1.91 8.92
C GLN A 130 6.01 -2.47 10.33
N GLN A 131 6.94 -3.21 10.95
CA GLN A 131 6.73 -3.74 12.31
C GLN A 131 6.71 -2.65 13.38
N GLU A 132 7.23 -1.46 13.08
CA GLU A 132 7.15 -0.31 13.99
C GLU A 132 5.77 0.38 13.91
N LEU A 133 4.94 0.02 12.93
CA LEU A 133 3.64 0.61 12.65
C LEU A 133 2.52 -0.26 13.23
N ASN A 134 2.03 0.07 14.42
CA ASN A 134 0.92 -0.65 15.06
C ASN A 134 -0.45 -0.08 14.66
N LEU A 135 -0.90 -0.34 13.42
CA LEU A 135 -2.25 0.04 12.96
C LEU A 135 -3.35 -0.81 13.62
N SER A 136 -3.04 -2.05 13.99
CA SER A 136 -3.94 -2.97 14.69
C SER A 136 -4.40 -2.49 16.07
N ARG A 137 -3.84 -1.38 16.58
CA ARG A 137 -4.38 -0.71 17.78
C ARG A 137 -5.79 -0.12 17.55
N TYR A 138 -6.18 0.06 16.29
CA TYR A 138 -7.51 0.48 15.89
C TYR A 138 -8.25 -0.75 15.35
N ASN A 139 -9.49 -1.01 15.80
CA ASN A 139 -10.30 -2.09 15.26
C ASN A 139 -10.96 -1.70 13.94
N TYR A 140 -11.25 -0.41 13.76
CA TYR A 140 -11.86 0.10 12.54
C TYR A 140 -11.27 1.46 12.12
N ILE A 141 -10.69 1.50 10.92
CA ILE A 141 -10.16 2.70 10.28
C ILE A 141 -11.01 3.04 9.05
N ALA A 142 -11.41 4.30 8.90
CA ALA A 142 -12.04 4.80 7.68
C ALA A 142 -11.15 5.82 7.00
N ILE A 143 -10.88 5.63 5.70
CA ILE A 143 -10.15 6.55 4.85
C ILE A 143 -11.15 7.32 3.99
N GLU A 144 -11.11 8.64 4.12
CA GLU A 144 -12.02 9.57 3.51
C GLU A 144 -11.27 10.65 2.74
N GLY A 145 -11.97 11.35 1.84
CA GLY A 145 -11.32 12.20 0.86
C GLY A 145 -12.12 12.39 -0.41
N ASN A 146 -11.74 13.39 -1.19
CA ASN A 146 -12.42 13.74 -2.42
C ASN A 146 -12.31 12.66 -3.52
N ILE A 147 -13.10 12.80 -4.58
CA ILE A 147 -13.02 11.99 -5.79
C ILE A 147 -11.62 12.17 -6.38
N GLY A 148 -10.88 11.08 -6.59
CA GLY A 148 -9.50 11.14 -7.09
C GLY A 148 -8.41 11.27 -6.02
N ALA A 149 -8.76 11.30 -4.72
CA ALA A 149 -7.78 11.43 -3.63
C ALA A 149 -6.96 10.14 -3.31
N GLY A 150 -7.21 9.02 -4.01
CA GLY A 150 -6.45 7.78 -3.77
C GLY A 150 -6.90 6.91 -2.58
N LYS A 151 -8.09 7.16 -2.01
CA LYS A 151 -8.65 6.41 -0.86
C LYS A 151 -8.62 4.89 -1.03
N THR A 152 -9.24 4.40 -2.11
CA THR A 152 -9.31 2.96 -2.43
C THR A 152 -7.91 2.37 -2.51
N THR A 153 -6.98 3.06 -3.17
CA THR A 153 -5.58 2.61 -3.30
C THR A 153 -4.91 2.49 -1.93
N LEU A 154 -5.02 3.52 -1.09
CA LEU A 154 -4.43 3.49 0.26
C LEU A 154 -5.04 2.39 1.13
N ALA A 155 -6.36 2.23 1.10
CA ALA A 155 -7.07 1.21 1.86
C ALA A 155 -6.63 -0.21 1.44
N THR A 156 -6.53 -0.47 0.12
CA THR A 156 -6.03 -1.74 -0.40
C THR A 156 -4.60 -1.99 0.03
N MET A 157 -3.70 -1.01 -0.13
CA MET A 157 -2.28 -1.17 0.26
C MET A 157 -2.13 -1.48 1.75
N ILE A 158 -2.88 -0.79 2.63
CA ILE A 158 -2.86 -1.07 4.07
C ILE A 158 -3.44 -2.45 4.37
N SER A 159 -4.52 -2.86 3.68
CA SER A 159 -5.10 -4.19 3.88
C SER A 159 -4.12 -5.31 3.54
N GLU A 160 -3.39 -5.18 2.44
CA GLU A 160 -2.37 -6.15 2.01
C GLU A 160 -1.16 -6.16 2.96
N ASP A 161 -0.65 -4.99 3.34
CA ASP A 161 0.56 -4.87 4.17
C ASP A 161 0.34 -5.24 5.65
N PHE A 162 -0.88 -5.05 6.18
CA PHE A 162 -1.19 -5.20 7.60
C PHE A 162 -2.30 -6.22 7.89
N ASN A 163 -2.63 -7.09 6.93
CA ASN A 163 -3.67 -8.12 7.06
C ASN A 163 -5.02 -7.59 7.57
N ALA A 164 -5.45 -6.42 7.08
CA ALA A 164 -6.74 -5.84 7.44
C ALA A 164 -7.88 -6.42 6.58
N LYS A 165 -9.10 -6.46 7.13
CA LYS A 165 -10.33 -6.67 6.35
C LYS A 165 -10.64 -5.41 5.55
N LEU A 166 -10.64 -5.51 4.23
CA LEU A 166 -10.91 -4.38 3.33
C LEU A 166 -12.40 -4.23 3.05
N ILE A 167 -12.94 -3.02 3.25
CA ILE A 167 -14.32 -2.65 2.92
C ILE A 167 -14.27 -1.55 1.85
N LEU A 168 -14.74 -1.86 0.64
CA LEU A 168 -14.70 -0.94 -0.49
C LEU A 168 -16.09 -0.43 -0.88
N GLU A 169 -16.19 0.86 -1.16
CA GLU A 169 -17.41 1.47 -1.69
C GLU A 169 -17.83 0.87 -3.03
N ARG A 170 -19.10 0.44 -3.11
CA ARG A 170 -19.71 -0.08 -4.34
C ARG A 170 -20.40 1.04 -5.11
N PHE A 171 -19.75 1.58 -6.14
CA PHE A 171 -20.34 2.62 -7.00
C PHE A 171 -20.46 2.21 -8.49
N LYS A 172 -19.80 1.12 -8.92
CA LYS A 172 -19.68 0.77 -10.35
C LYS A 172 -21.01 0.39 -11.00
N ASP A 173 -21.89 -0.26 -10.25
CA ASP A 173 -23.16 -0.81 -10.76
C ASP A 173 -24.34 0.16 -10.56
N ASN A 174 -24.06 1.40 -10.16
CA ASN A 174 -25.10 2.38 -9.85
C ASN A 174 -25.70 2.98 -11.14
N PRO A 175 -27.00 2.76 -11.43
CA PRO A 175 -27.63 3.21 -12.68
C PRO A 175 -27.87 4.72 -12.74
N PHE A 176 -27.78 5.43 -11.62
CA PHE A 176 -27.96 6.87 -11.53
C PHE A 176 -26.65 7.63 -11.68
N LEU A 177 -25.50 7.01 -11.40
CA LEU A 177 -24.22 7.71 -11.38
C LEU A 177 -23.84 8.31 -12.75
N PRO A 178 -23.94 7.59 -13.89
CA PRO A 178 -23.71 8.22 -15.19
C PRO A 178 -24.70 9.36 -15.49
N LYS A 179 -25.98 9.17 -15.14
CA LYS A 179 -27.05 10.16 -15.38
C LYS A 179 -26.88 11.41 -14.53
N PHE A 180 -26.32 11.29 -13.33
CA PHE A 180 -25.98 12.43 -12.47
C PHE A 180 -24.94 13.33 -13.12
N TYR A 181 -23.92 12.76 -13.78
CA TYR A 181 -22.94 13.57 -14.49
C TYR A 181 -23.50 14.25 -15.74
N GLU A 182 -24.61 13.74 -16.30
CA GLU A 182 -25.34 14.40 -17.40
C GLU A 182 -26.30 15.49 -16.90
N ASP A 183 -27.01 15.26 -15.80
CA ASP A 183 -27.98 16.19 -15.19
C ASP A 183 -28.03 16.01 -13.66
N GLN A 184 -27.20 16.77 -12.95
CA GLN A 184 -27.13 16.71 -11.49
C GLN A 184 -28.46 17.08 -10.85
N SER A 185 -29.15 18.10 -11.37
CA SER A 185 -30.38 18.62 -10.77
C SER A 185 -31.49 17.57 -10.68
N ARG A 186 -31.56 16.68 -11.68
CA ARG A 186 -32.58 15.65 -11.77
C ARG A 186 -32.20 14.34 -11.07
N TYR A 187 -30.91 14.01 -11.05
CA TYR A 187 -30.45 12.69 -10.62
C TYR A 187 -29.66 12.69 -9.31
N ALA A 188 -29.36 13.84 -8.70
CA ALA A 188 -28.67 13.90 -7.41
C ALA A 188 -29.43 13.15 -6.31
N PHE A 189 -30.72 13.45 -6.11
CA PHE A 189 -31.51 12.79 -5.07
C PHE A 189 -31.58 11.25 -5.19
N PRO A 190 -31.97 10.66 -6.34
CA PRO A 190 -31.99 9.21 -6.47
C PRO A 190 -30.59 8.59 -6.36
N LEU A 191 -29.54 9.27 -6.82
CA LEU A 191 -28.16 8.81 -6.65
C LEU A 191 -27.77 8.76 -5.17
N GLU A 192 -27.95 9.85 -4.43
CA GLU A 192 -27.58 9.91 -3.01
C GLU A 192 -28.38 8.91 -2.17
N MET A 193 -29.66 8.69 -2.50
CA MET A 193 -30.49 7.67 -1.84
C MET A 193 -30.00 6.26 -2.14
N SER A 194 -29.59 5.96 -3.37
CA SER A 194 -29.00 4.66 -3.70
C SER A 194 -27.68 4.42 -2.95
N PHE A 195 -26.79 5.42 -2.88
CA PHE A 195 -25.57 5.31 -2.06
C PHE A 195 -25.87 5.15 -0.57
N LEU A 196 -26.90 5.83 -0.05
CA LEU A 196 -27.30 5.70 1.34
C LEU A 196 -27.67 4.24 1.69
N ALA A 197 -28.48 3.61 0.83
CA ALA A 197 -28.95 2.24 1.01
C ALA A 197 -27.82 1.21 0.82
N ASP A 198 -27.04 1.33 -0.25
CA ASP A 198 -25.97 0.39 -0.57
C ASP A 198 -24.88 0.38 0.51
N ARG A 199 -24.43 1.57 0.95
CA ARG A 199 -23.44 1.70 2.02
C ARG A 199 -23.98 1.15 3.35
N TYR A 200 -25.27 1.30 3.64
CA TYR A 200 -25.87 0.80 4.87
C TYR A 200 -25.89 -0.73 4.90
N GLN A 201 -26.37 -1.35 3.81
CA GLN A 201 -26.38 -2.79 3.67
C GLN A 201 -24.95 -3.36 3.79
N GLN A 202 -24.00 -2.74 3.11
CA GLN A 202 -22.60 -3.15 3.17
C GLN A 202 -22.02 -3.08 4.58
N LEU A 203 -22.23 -1.99 5.31
CA LEU A 203 -21.71 -1.86 6.67
C LEU A 203 -22.37 -2.87 7.63
N LEU A 204 -23.66 -3.20 7.46
CA LEU A 204 -24.29 -4.27 8.23
C LEU A 204 -23.66 -5.64 7.96
N ASP A 205 -23.42 -5.96 6.69
CA ASP A 205 -22.83 -7.23 6.27
C ASP A 205 -21.37 -7.37 6.76
N ASP A 206 -20.59 -6.29 6.64
CA ASP A 206 -19.14 -6.33 6.86
C ASP A 206 -18.74 -6.06 8.31
N ILE A 207 -19.39 -5.13 9.03
CA ILE A 207 -19.03 -4.82 10.43
C ILE A 207 -19.61 -5.88 11.39
N GLY A 208 -20.76 -6.47 11.06
CA GLY A 208 -21.39 -7.51 11.89
C GLY A 208 -20.66 -8.86 11.85
N GLN A 209 -19.82 -9.10 10.84
CA GLN A 209 -19.04 -10.32 10.68
C GLN A 209 -17.61 -10.12 11.17
N TYR A 210 -17.35 -10.53 12.42
CA TYR A 210 -15.98 -10.69 12.91
C TYR A 210 -15.25 -11.73 12.05
N ASP A 211 -14.32 -11.26 11.23
CA ASP A 211 -13.37 -12.13 10.56
C ASP A 211 -12.30 -12.52 11.57
N LEU A 212 -12.35 -13.77 12.04
CA LEU A 212 -11.43 -14.31 13.05
C LEU A 212 -9.95 -14.30 12.61
N PHE A 213 -9.67 -14.10 11.31
CA PHE A 213 -8.32 -14.12 10.74
C PHE A 213 -7.77 -12.75 10.39
N LYS A 214 -8.51 -11.67 10.66
CA LYS A 214 -8.11 -10.29 10.35
C LYS A 214 -7.81 -9.50 11.61
N ASP A 215 -6.75 -8.70 11.54
CA ASP A 215 -6.27 -7.95 12.71
C ASP A 215 -7.15 -6.73 13.00
N PHE A 216 -7.69 -6.09 11.96
CA PHE A 216 -8.60 -4.94 12.05
C PHE A 216 -9.36 -4.73 10.72
N MET A 217 -10.29 -3.78 10.70
CA MET A 217 -11.05 -3.38 9.50
C MET A 217 -10.55 -2.04 8.94
N ILE A 218 -10.46 -1.94 7.62
CA ILE A 218 -10.19 -0.70 6.92
C ILE A 218 -11.20 -0.46 5.79
N ALA A 219 -11.84 0.70 5.80
CA ALA A 219 -12.78 1.13 4.78
C ALA A 219 -12.26 2.31 3.96
N ASP A 220 -12.61 2.38 2.67
CA ASP A 220 -12.31 3.54 1.81
C ASP A 220 -13.43 4.61 1.80
N TYR A 221 -14.36 4.50 2.77
CA TYR A 221 -15.40 5.47 3.08
C TYR A 221 -15.89 5.33 4.54
N ASP A 222 -16.56 6.35 5.04
CA ASP A 222 -17.36 6.41 6.28
C ASP A 222 -18.82 6.77 5.92
N SER A 223 -19.71 6.45 6.85
CA SER A 223 -21.13 6.82 6.82
C SER A 223 -21.39 8.31 6.56
N GLN A 224 -20.49 9.20 6.97
CA GLN A 224 -20.69 10.64 6.87
C GLN A 224 -20.48 11.20 5.47
N LYS A 225 -19.78 10.47 4.59
CA LYS A 225 -19.66 10.81 3.17
C LYS A 225 -21.01 11.15 2.54
N SER A 226 -22.01 10.33 2.83
CA SER A 226 -23.40 10.51 2.41
C SER A 226 -23.91 11.93 2.69
N LEU A 227 -23.68 12.45 3.89
CA LEU A 227 -24.14 13.80 4.26
C LEU A 227 -23.35 14.91 3.55
N ILE A 228 -22.05 14.71 3.32
CA ILE A 228 -21.21 15.69 2.64
C ILE A 228 -21.66 15.85 1.19
N PHE A 229 -21.76 14.74 0.45
CA PHE A 229 -22.15 14.75 -0.96
C PHE A 229 -23.59 15.25 -1.15
N ALA A 230 -24.52 14.78 -0.30
CA ALA A 230 -25.89 15.26 -0.31
C ALA A 230 -26.00 16.77 -0.01
N LYS A 231 -25.19 17.32 0.90
CA LYS A 231 -25.25 18.77 1.20
C LYS A 231 -24.81 19.63 0.02
N VAL A 232 -23.87 19.14 -0.79
CA VAL A 232 -23.34 19.85 -1.96
C VAL A 232 -24.29 19.74 -3.16
N THR A 233 -24.95 18.60 -3.34
CA THR A 233 -25.69 18.28 -4.56
C THR A 233 -27.20 18.49 -4.47
N LEU A 234 -27.79 18.42 -3.27
CA LEU A 234 -29.24 18.49 -3.09
C LEU A 234 -29.71 19.90 -2.75
N SER A 235 -30.96 20.19 -3.10
CA SER A 235 -31.67 21.36 -2.57
C SER A 235 -31.84 21.28 -1.05
N GLU A 236 -32.10 22.40 -0.37
CA GLU A 236 -32.23 22.42 1.09
C GLU A 236 -33.34 21.49 1.61
N ASP A 237 -34.48 21.43 0.92
CA ASP A 237 -35.61 20.56 1.30
C ASP A 237 -35.26 19.08 1.12
N GLU A 238 -34.63 18.71 0.00
CA GLU A 238 -34.16 17.35 -0.26
C GLU A 238 -33.06 16.93 0.73
N TYR A 239 -32.12 17.82 1.02
CA TYR A 239 -31.06 17.58 2.00
C TYR A 239 -31.63 17.39 3.40
N SER A 240 -32.63 18.18 3.79
CA SER A 240 -33.30 18.03 5.10
C SER A 240 -33.96 16.66 5.24
N LEU A 241 -34.68 16.21 4.20
CA LEU A 241 -35.24 14.87 4.16
C LEU A 241 -34.15 13.78 4.20
N TYR A 242 -33.12 13.93 3.37
CA TYR A 242 -32.00 12.99 3.30
C TYR A 242 -31.30 12.84 4.65
N LYS A 243 -30.99 13.95 5.32
CA LYS A 243 -30.36 13.97 6.64
C LYS A 243 -31.21 13.28 7.69
N LYS A 244 -32.54 13.42 7.63
CA LYS A 244 -33.47 12.71 8.52
C LYS A 244 -33.39 11.20 8.28
N LEU A 245 -33.42 10.74 7.03
CA LEU A 245 -33.30 9.31 6.69
C LEU A 245 -31.95 8.74 7.11
N HIS A 246 -30.86 9.45 6.82
CA HIS A 246 -29.50 9.08 7.22
C HIS A 246 -29.40 8.88 8.74
N SER A 247 -29.90 9.83 9.53
CA SER A 247 -29.85 9.74 10.99
C SER A 247 -30.65 8.57 11.59
N ILE A 248 -31.71 8.11 10.90
CA ILE A 248 -32.47 6.93 11.31
C ILE A 248 -31.68 5.66 10.96
N MET A 249 -31.19 5.55 9.73
CA MET A 249 -30.52 4.34 9.24
C MET A 249 -29.17 4.10 9.93
N TYR A 250 -28.34 5.14 10.08
CA TYR A 250 -26.97 5.01 10.57
C TYR A 250 -26.83 5.17 12.08
N LYS A 251 -27.94 5.23 12.83
CA LYS A 251 -27.92 5.42 14.28
C LYS A 251 -27.10 4.37 15.02
N GLU A 252 -27.22 3.11 14.59
CA GLU A 252 -26.60 1.94 15.23
C GLU A 252 -25.32 1.47 14.52
N ILE A 253 -24.91 2.18 13.46
CA ILE A 253 -23.70 1.83 12.72
C ILE A 253 -22.46 2.24 13.53
N ALA A 254 -21.52 1.30 13.68
CA ALA A 254 -20.28 1.54 14.39
C ALA A 254 -19.47 2.65 13.72
N LYS A 255 -18.87 3.51 14.54
CA LYS A 255 -18.00 4.60 14.09
C LYS A 255 -16.56 4.11 14.00
N PRO A 256 -15.74 4.65 13.09
CA PRO A 256 -14.32 4.30 13.04
C PRO A 256 -13.59 4.80 14.29
N ASP A 257 -12.67 3.97 14.79
CA ASP A 257 -11.74 4.32 15.87
C ASP A 257 -10.74 5.39 15.40
N LEU A 258 -10.44 5.40 14.10
CA LEU A 258 -9.62 6.40 13.42
C LEU A 258 -10.26 6.82 12.10
N TYR A 259 -10.52 8.12 11.96
CA TYR A 259 -10.98 8.72 10.72
C TYR A 259 -9.82 9.46 10.04
N ILE A 260 -9.46 9.05 8.83
CA ILE A 260 -8.37 9.66 8.05
C ILE A 260 -8.99 10.44 6.91
N TYR A 261 -8.72 11.74 6.83
CA TYR A 261 -9.08 12.57 5.69
C TYR A 261 -7.84 12.85 4.84
N LEU A 262 -7.82 12.30 3.63
CA LEU A 262 -6.83 12.57 2.59
C LEU A 262 -7.20 13.87 1.89
N TYR A 263 -6.53 14.94 2.27
CA TYR A 263 -6.62 16.21 1.57
C TYR A 263 -5.71 16.19 0.35
N GLN A 264 -6.23 16.63 -0.78
CA GLN A 264 -5.47 16.80 -2.00
C GLN A 264 -5.99 18.01 -2.77
N ASN A 265 -5.07 18.78 -3.36
CA ASN A 265 -5.41 19.94 -4.18
C ASN A 265 -6.20 19.54 -5.44
N THR A 266 -6.99 20.47 -5.98
CA THR A 266 -7.93 20.17 -7.07
C THR A 266 -7.24 19.75 -8.37
N GLU A 267 -6.07 20.33 -8.66
CA GLU A 267 -5.25 19.97 -9.83
C GLU A 267 -4.92 18.46 -9.83
N ARG A 268 -4.35 17.97 -8.72
CA ARG A 268 -4.02 16.54 -8.54
C ARG A 268 -5.26 15.65 -8.57
N LEU A 269 -6.38 16.09 -8.01
CA LEU A 269 -7.64 15.33 -8.06
C LEU A 269 -8.10 15.11 -9.52
N LEU A 270 -8.07 16.17 -10.34
CA LEU A 270 -8.44 16.12 -11.76
C LEU A 270 -7.49 15.22 -12.56
N GLU A 271 -6.18 15.32 -12.31
CA GLU A 271 -5.18 14.44 -12.92
C GLU A 271 -5.47 12.96 -12.62
N ASN A 272 -5.76 12.63 -11.37
CA ASN A 272 -6.06 11.26 -10.94
C ASN A 272 -7.37 10.75 -11.53
N ILE A 273 -8.40 11.59 -11.61
CA ILE A 273 -9.68 11.25 -12.25
C ILE A 273 -9.46 10.96 -13.74
N LYS A 274 -8.67 11.80 -14.41
CA LYS A 274 -8.32 11.61 -15.82
C LYS A 274 -7.52 10.32 -16.05
N LYS A 275 -6.51 10.04 -15.21
CA LYS A 275 -5.71 8.80 -15.23
C LYS A 275 -6.58 7.56 -15.03
N ARG A 276 -7.60 7.64 -14.16
CA ARG A 276 -8.56 6.55 -13.90
C ARG A 276 -9.51 6.28 -15.07
N GLY A 277 -9.81 7.28 -15.89
CA GLY A 277 -10.42 7.09 -17.21
C GLY A 277 -11.88 6.62 -17.23
N ARG A 278 -12.67 6.87 -16.17
CA ARG A 278 -14.10 6.55 -16.18
C ARG A 278 -14.85 7.48 -17.12
N ALA A 279 -15.61 6.92 -18.05
CA ALA A 279 -16.26 7.68 -19.12
C ALA A 279 -17.20 8.79 -18.62
N TYR A 280 -17.90 8.54 -17.51
CA TYR A 280 -18.86 9.47 -16.92
C TYR A 280 -18.22 10.56 -16.03
N GLU A 281 -16.93 10.47 -15.68
CA GLU A 281 -16.26 11.49 -14.84
C GLU A 281 -15.52 12.56 -15.67
N LYS A 282 -15.60 12.50 -17.01
CA LYS A 282 -14.81 13.35 -17.92
C LYS A 282 -15.06 14.84 -17.75
N ASP A 283 -16.31 15.21 -17.44
CA ASP A 283 -16.76 16.60 -17.38
C ASP A 283 -16.99 17.06 -15.93
N ILE A 284 -16.32 16.43 -14.96
CA ILE A 284 -16.41 16.86 -13.56
C ILE A 284 -15.87 18.28 -13.41
N SER A 285 -16.66 19.17 -12.78
CA SER A 285 -16.26 20.56 -12.61
C SER A 285 -15.27 20.72 -11.45
N GLU A 286 -14.33 21.64 -11.61
CA GLU A 286 -13.39 22.03 -10.54
C GLU A 286 -14.14 22.56 -9.31
N ASN A 287 -15.15 23.40 -9.51
CA ASN A 287 -15.97 23.96 -8.42
C ASN A 287 -16.63 22.86 -7.59
N TYR A 288 -17.15 21.81 -8.24
CA TYR A 288 -17.75 20.69 -7.52
C TYR A 288 -16.74 19.99 -6.60
N LEU A 289 -15.49 19.80 -7.06
CA LEU A 289 -14.43 19.24 -6.20
C LEU A 289 -14.08 20.19 -5.05
N VAL A 290 -14.03 21.50 -5.30
CA VAL A 290 -13.80 22.51 -4.25
C VAL A 290 -14.91 22.47 -3.19
N ASP A 291 -16.17 22.41 -3.60
CA ASP A 291 -17.33 22.37 -2.69
C ASP A 291 -17.32 21.10 -1.82
N ILE A 292 -16.97 19.94 -2.41
CA ILE A 292 -16.82 18.69 -1.67
C ILE A 292 -15.67 18.78 -0.64
N ASN A 293 -14.52 19.34 -1.03
CA ASN A 293 -13.40 19.58 -0.10
C ASN A 293 -13.82 20.47 1.08
N GLN A 294 -14.55 21.55 0.82
CA GLN A 294 -15.09 22.40 1.88
C GLN A 294 -16.09 21.64 2.76
N GLY A 295 -16.94 20.80 2.16
CA GLY A 295 -17.87 19.93 2.87
C GLY A 295 -17.17 19.02 3.89
N TYR A 296 -16.08 18.34 3.49
CA TYR A 296 -15.27 17.54 4.40
C TYR A 296 -14.66 18.39 5.53
N LEU A 297 -14.02 19.51 5.21
CA LEU A 297 -13.39 20.37 6.21
C LEU A 297 -14.41 20.93 7.21
N ASN A 298 -15.59 21.33 6.74
CA ASN A 298 -16.69 21.80 7.60
C ASN A 298 -17.24 20.69 8.49
N MET A 299 -17.40 19.48 7.95
CA MET A 299 -17.82 18.32 8.75
C MET A 299 -16.80 18.02 9.85
N ILE A 300 -15.51 17.98 9.51
CA ILE A 300 -14.42 17.69 10.45
C ILE A 300 -14.35 18.74 11.56
N LYS A 301 -14.39 20.04 11.22
CA LYS A 301 -14.38 21.15 12.19
C LYS A 301 -15.52 21.07 13.20
N ASN A 302 -16.69 20.58 12.78
CA ASN A 302 -17.88 20.48 13.63
C ASN A 302 -17.97 19.16 14.39
N ARG A 303 -17.03 18.23 14.20
CA ARG A 303 -17.03 16.91 14.83
C ARG A 303 -16.32 16.96 16.18
N ARG A 304 -16.90 16.30 17.19
CA ARG A 304 -16.26 16.05 18.49
C ARG A 304 -15.49 14.72 18.56
N GLN A 305 -15.23 14.09 17.40
CA GLN A 305 -14.53 12.80 17.38
C GLN A 305 -13.05 13.03 17.68
N GLU A 306 -12.50 12.28 18.63
CA GLU A 306 -11.16 12.51 19.18
C GLU A 306 -10.04 12.10 18.20
N ASN A 307 -10.30 11.13 17.33
CA ASN A 307 -9.28 10.53 16.46
C ASN A 307 -9.53 10.84 14.97
N ILE A 308 -9.39 12.11 14.58
CA ILE A 308 -9.38 12.52 13.18
C ILE A 308 -7.96 12.91 12.77
N LYS A 309 -7.47 12.37 11.65
CA LYS A 309 -6.20 12.75 11.02
C LYS A 309 -6.48 13.39 9.67
N ILE A 310 -6.04 14.63 9.48
CA ILE A 310 -6.04 15.30 8.18
C ILE A 310 -4.64 15.16 7.61
N LEU A 311 -4.52 14.50 6.46
CA LEU A 311 -3.24 14.24 5.80
C LEU A 311 -3.24 14.93 4.44
N ASP A 312 -2.36 15.92 4.27
CA ASP A 312 -2.13 16.53 2.97
C ASP A 312 -1.18 15.67 2.15
N ILE A 313 -1.71 15.10 1.07
CA ILE A 313 -0.97 14.22 0.17
C ILE A 313 -0.68 14.88 -1.18
N SER A 314 -0.92 16.18 -1.32
CA SER A 314 -0.80 16.90 -2.60
C SER A 314 0.59 16.81 -3.25
N GLU A 315 1.63 16.71 -2.41
CA GLU A 315 3.03 16.60 -2.82
C GLU A 315 3.59 15.18 -2.67
N MET A 316 2.72 14.19 -2.41
CA MET A 316 3.12 12.80 -2.21
C MET A 316 2.66 11.93 -3.39
N ASP A 317 3.51 11.00 -3.80
CA ASP A 317 3.11 9.92 -4.69
C ASP A 317 3.21 8.58 -3.95
N PHE A 318 2.30 8.35 -3.01
CA PHE A 318 2.34 7.12 -2.21
C PHE A 318 2.06 5.84 -3.04
N VAL A 319 1.63 5.98 -4.29
CA VAL A 319 1.38 4.83 -5.19
C VAL A 319 2.68 4.36 -5.80
N ASP A 320 3.43 5.27 -6.43
CA ASP A 320 4.65 4.93 -7.17
C ASP A 320 5.93 5.16 -6.32
N ASN A 321 5.84 5.85 -5.17
CA ASN A 321 6.96 6.11 -4.25
C ASN A 321 6.73 5.50 -2.86
N ARG A 322 7.43 4.39 -2.58
CA ARG A 322 7.36 3.70 -1.28
C ARG A 322 7.86 4.50 -0.08
N VAL A 323 8.71 5.51 -0.28
CA VAL A 323 9.13 6.41 0.80
C VAL A 323 7.96 7.29 1.23
N ASP A 324 7.20 7.83 0.26
CA ASP A 324 6.02 8.66 0.55
C ASP A 324 4.95 7.83 1.25
N TYR A 325 4.71 6.60 0.78
CA TYR A 325 3.81 5.66 1.46
C TYR A 325 4.23 5.37 2.90
N SER A 326 5.53 5.08 3.14
CA SER A 326 6.02 4.85 4.51
C SER A 326 5.87 6.09 5.40
N ASN A 327 6.11 7.28 4.86
CA ASN A 327 5.91 8.54 5.58
C ASN A 327 4.43 8.78 5.89
N LEU A 328 3.53 8.48 4.95
CA LEU A 328 2.09 8.58 5.15
C LEU A 328 1.61 7.66 6.27
N LEU A 329 2.06 6.40 6.29
CA LEU A 329 1.73 5.46 7.37
C LEU A 329 2.22 5.94 8.74
N LYS A 330 3.41 6.55 8.80
CA LYS A 330 3.91 7.15 10.05
C LYS A 330 3.02 8.29 10.53
N GLN A 331 2.54 9.15 9.63
CA GLN A 331 1.61 10.23 9.99
C GLN A 331 0.23 9.72 10.43
N ILE A 332 -0.20 8.54 9.97
CA ILE A 332 -1.44 7.91 10.45
C ILE A 332 -1.32 7.51 11.92
N ILE A 333 -0.16 7.04 12.35
CA ILE A 333 0.06 6.47 13.69
C ILE A 333 0.57 7.49 14.71
N THR A 334 1.20 8.57 14.25
CA THR A 334 1.67 9.69 15.09
C THR A 334 0.56 10.73 15.17
#